data_AF-A0A1H4GH82-F1
#
_entry.id   AF-A0A1H4GH82-F1
#
_cell.length_a   1.000
_cell.length_b   1.000
_cell.length_c   1.000
_cell.angle_alpha   90.00
_cell.angle_beta   90.00
_cell.angle_gamma   90.00
#
_symmetry.space_group_name_H-M   'P 1'
#
loop_
_entity.id
_entity.type
_entity.pdbx_description
1 polymer ?
#
loop_
_entity_poly.entity_id
_entity_poly.type
_entity_poly.pdbx_seq_one_letter_code
_entity_poly.pdbx_strand_id
1 'polypeptide(L)'
;MKYSHLPLWIAASGCACVLHLSSGDSARAATFRFVEIGTTTDLRRSNVSISQAGSVTFSADDGGAVSIVVGDGDTTRTVASTGTVFSELGIVGATISDNGEHVAFIASRQGRTGVYRVDRNGGVTIIAEDDQVIAGEEVLGFDCVKGCGVSNSGQVGFSALFRGADFGLRRIDAWGEGGPVTVLQTRLLQFSETLQLNDADAKVVQISTREIAGAVGTGVLGGPFVTVPAPTVIRDYSVNDQLAVAFTTADTNPREVVLRKFGSGQPDQIIASSVGPWDQFGLVSLSDNDLVVFEALLDVDPPSQDSFANIAIGDDPVADLVIRRGDVLDGRTVQFVELPSENAINDLGSVAFVAGLSGGGDASTETVVLRADRFKTLPGPIKRKAQLSTADALGVSLLQNVVSPATDADLMFSLDWLSGDGLLEVLFGGRLLGAFSAADAGAVALLGLTFDTAPGVLSPLEFRLSGGPGVTIALDDILFAGLFNGDFETGYLDGWTVDHSAGGVAFLNGRGALATTPAPVPLPAASGLMFAAFGALACITRRRRGRAPYRLSARPEKG
;
A
#
# COMPACT_ATOMS: atom_id res chain seq x y z
N MET A 1 19.19 38.24 18.24
CA MET A 1 18.09 37.31 18.57
C MET A 1 18.41 35.98 17.92
N LYS A 2 18.61 34.91 18.70
CA LYS A 2 18.83 33.56 18.19
C LYS A 2 17.46 32.88 18.11
N TYR A 3 16.99 32.58 16.91
CA TYR A 3 15.88 31.64 16.72
C TYR A 3 16.47 30.25 16.52
N SER A 4 16.25 29.38 17.50
CA SER A 4 16.52 27.95 17.41
C SER A 4 15.35 27.29 16.69
N HIS A 5 15.59 26.77 15.49
CA HIS A 5 14.68 25.86 14.81
C HIS A 5 14.79 24.47 15.48
N LEU A 6 13.71 24.02 16.11
CA LEU A 6 13.51 22.61 16.47
C LEU A 6 12.77 21.97 15.29
N PRO A 7 13.23 20.81 14.76
CA PRO A 7 12.44 20.06 13.79
C PRO A 7 11.22 19.44 14.50
N LEU A 8 10.04 19.75 14.01
CA LEU A 8 8.78 19.13 14.42
C LEU A 8 8.70 17.76 13.73
N TRP A 9 8.83 16.68 14.49
CA TRP A 9 8.58 15.33 14.02
C TRP A 9 7.08 15.05 14.16
N ILE A 10 6.37 14.96 13.03
CA ILE A 10 5.00 14.45 12.99
C ILE A 10 5.12 12.93 12.81
N ALA A 11 4.67 12.16 13.79
CA ALA A 11 4.48 10.73 13.63
C ALA A 11 3.22 10.52 12.77
N ALA A 12 3.36 9.87 11.62
CA ALA A 12 2.23 9.48 10.79
C ALA A 12 1.39 8.44 11.54
N SER A 13 0.10 8.73 11.74
CA SER A 13 -0.87 7.72 12.18
C SER A 13 -1.42 7.04 10.93
N GLY A 14 -1.08 5.77 10.70
CA GLY A 14 -1.66 4.99 9.62
C GLY A 14 -3.16 4.77 9.83
N CYS A 15 -3.99 5.65 9.29
CA CYS A 15 -5.41 5.39 9.10
C CYS A 15 -5.59 4.50 7.87
N ALA A 16 -6.43 3.48 7.98
CA ALA A 16 -6.94 2.76 6.82
C ALA A 16 -8.22 3.48 6.40
N CYS A 17 -8.22 4.17 5.26
CA CYS A 17 -9.45 4.75 4.72
C CYS A 17 -10.21 3.70 3.92
N VAL A 18 -11.49 3.53 4.22
CA VAL A 18 -12.43 2.74 3.41
C VAL A 18 -13.18 3.69 2.48
N LEU A 19 -13.32 3.28 1.23
CA LEU A 19 -13.79 4.12 0.14
C LEU A 19 -15.33 4.03 0.09
N HIS A 20 -16.01 5.09 0.53
CA HIS A 20 -17.48 5.12 0.59
C HIS A 20 -18.08 5.50 -0.78
N LEU A 21 -18.44 4.51 -1.59
CA LEU A 21 -19.16 4.72 -2.85
C LEU A 21 -20.65 4.97 -2.60
N SER A 22 -21.17 6.09 -3.10
CA SER A 22 -22.58 6.45 -2.98
C SER A 22 -23.50 5.40 -3.62
N SER A 23 -24.41 4.86 -2.80
CA SER A 23 -25.54 3.97 -3.07
C SER A 23 -25.84 3.67 -4.55
N GLY A 24 -25.33 2.53 -5.04
CA GLY A 24 -25.63 1.97 -6.36
C GLY A 24 -24.71 0.81 -6.75
N ASP A 25 -23.42 0.94 -6.45
CA ASP A 25 -22.33 -0.01 -6.80
C ASP A 25 -21.56 -0.52 -5.56
N SER A 26 -22.28 -0.77 -4.47
CA SER A 26 -21.72 -0.98 -3.11
C SER A 26 -21.00 -2.32 -2.88
N ALA A 27 -20.45 -2.98 -3.90
CA ALA A 27 -19.97 -4.35 -3.76
C ALA A 27 -18.45 -4.57 -3.90
N ARG A 28 -17.59 -3.62 -4.30
CA ARG A 28 -16.19 -3.99 -4.64
C ARG A 28 -15.08 -2.97 -4.33
N ALA A 29 -15.37 -1.88 -3.63
CA ALA A 29 -14.37 -0.85 -3.32
C ALA A 29 -13.70 -1.09 -1.96
N ALA A 30 -12.77 -2.05 -1.89
CA ALA A 30 -11.64 -2.01 -0.94
C ALA A 30 -10.62 -3.10 -1.30
N THR A 31 -10.06 -3.07 -2.52
CA THR A 31 -8.97 -3.98 -2.92
C THR A 31 -7.61 -3.45 -2.46
N PHE A 32 -7.55 -2.22 -1.94
CA PHE A 32 -6.32 -1.57 -1.54
C PHE A 32 -6.43 -0.93 -0.16
N ARG A 33 -5.34 -1.00 0.61
CA ARG A 33 -5.09 -0.17 1.77
C ARG A 33 -4.22 1.01 1.36
N PHE A 34 -4.68 2.23 1.58
CA PHE A 34 -3.88 3.42 1.31
C PHE A 34 -3.05 3.80 2.54
N VAL A 35 -1.80 4.18 2.29
CA VAL A 35 -0.84 4.63 3.28
C VAL A 35 -0.21 5.93 2.77
N GLU A 36 -0.40 7.02 3.51
CA GLU A 36 0.30 8.28 3.24
C GLU A 36 1.77 8.14 3.61
N ILE A 37 2.64 8.36 2.63
CA ILE A 37 4.10 8.27 2.80
C ILE A 37 4.67 9.63 3.20
N GLY A 38 4.14 10.71 2.62
CA GLY A 38 4.53 12.08 2.94
C GLY A 38 3.89 13.12 2.03
N THR A 39 4.19 14.38 2.28
CA THR A 39 3.67 15.53 1.53
C THR A 39 4.73 16.10 0.58
N THR A 40 4.30 16.68 -0.52
CA THR A 40 5.18 17.41 -1.46
C THR A 40 4.43 18.64 -1.99
N THR A 41 5.13 19.73 -2.30
CA THR A 41 4.48 20.94 -2.84
C THR A 41 4.62 21.09 -4.36
N ASP A 42 5.44 20.26 -5.02
CA ASP A 42 5.67 20.34 -6.46
C ASP A 42 5.48 18.98 -7.17
N LEU A 43 4.32 18.84 -7.82
CA LEU A 43 3.96 17.67 -8.63
C LEU A 43 4.97 17.40 -9.74
N ARG A 44 5.46 18.46 -10.40
CA ARG A 44 6.32 18.32 -11.59
C ARG A 44 7.70 17.73 -11.28
N ARG A 45 8.04 17.62 -9.99
CA ARG A 45 9.33 17.08 -9.51
C ARG A 45 9.18 15.77 -8.75
N SER A 46 7.95 15.35 -8.48
CA SER A 46 7.66 14.25 -7.56
C SER A 46 7.72 12.92 -8.30
N ASN A 47 8.92 12.51 -8.72
CA ASN A 47 9.15 11.14 -9.13
C ASN A 47 9.01 10.24 -7.90
N VAL A 48 8.21 9.18 -8.03
CA VAL A 48 7.95 8.22 -6.95
C VAL A 48 8.40 6.85 -7.42
N SER A 49 9.19 6.15 -6.62
CA SER A 49 9.63 4.78 -6.87
C SER A 49 9.41 3.92 -5.63
N ILE A 50 8.93 2.68 -5.81
CA ILE A 50 8.65 1.76 -4.72
C ILE A 50 9.59 0.55 -4.76
N SER A 51 10.06 0.09 -3.60
CA SER A 51 10.83 -1.13 -3.44
C SER A 51 9.94 -2.36 -3.20
N GLN A 52 10.49 -3.56 -3.31
CA GLN A 52 9.79 -4.82 -2.98
C GLN A 52 9.41 -4.92 -1.51
N ALA A 53 10.14 -4.22 -0.63
CA ALA A 53 9.79 -4.09 0.78
C ALA A 53 8.67 -3.05 1.05
N GLY A 54 8.18 -2.36 0.03
CA GLY A 54 7.16 -1.32 0.13
C GLY A 54 7.68 0.05 0.57
N SER A 55 9.01 0.25 0.63
CA SER A 55 9.58 1.57 0.86
C SER A 55 9.45 2.42 -0.39
N VAL A 56 9.01 3.66 -0.23
CA VAL A 56 8.72 4.60 -1.30
C VAL A 56 9.74 5.74 -1.25
N THR A 57 10.44 5.96 -2.35
CA THR A 57 11.32 7.12 -2.56
C THR A 57 10.57 8.20 -3.34
N PHE A 58 10.71 9.44 -2.90
CA PHE A 58 10.11 10.60 -3.57
C PHE A 58 10.91 11.89 -3.36
N SER A 59 10.67 12.88 -4.22
CA SER A 59 11.19 14.24 -4.04
C SER A 59 10.19 15.10 -3.25
N ALA A 60 10.67 15.80 -2.24
CA ALA A 60 9.90 16.76 -1.44
C ALA A 60 10.51 18.17 -1.58
N ASP A 61 9.68 19.21 -1.56
CA ASP A 61 10.12 20.61 -1.49
C ASP A 61 9.65 21.21 -0.16
N ASP A 62 10.61 21.52 0.71
CA ASP A 62 10.39 22.11 2.03
C ASP A 62 10.75 23.61 2.00
N GLY A 63 9.97 24.40 1.27
CA GLY A 63 10.10 25.85 1.26
C GLY A 63 11.35 26.35 0.51
N GLY A 64 11.68 25.71 -0.61
CA GLY A 64 12.78 26.05 -1.51
C GLY A 64 14.00 25.12 -1.38
N ALA A 65 14.01 24.24 -0.38
CA ALA A 65 14.95 23.13 -0.31
C ALA A 65 14.32 21.87 -0.89
N VAL A 66 14.91 21.31 -1.94
CA VAL A 66 14.47 20.05 -2.53
C VAL A 66 15.20 18.92 -1.82
N SER A 67 14.46 17.90 -1.39
CA SER A 67 15.00 16.72 -0.71
C SER A 67 14.55 15.45 -1.40
N ILE A 68 15.40 14.42 -1.41
CA ILE A 68 15.02 13.05 -1.73
C ILE A 68 14.74 12.35 -0.40
N VAL A 69 13.55 11.79 -0.28
CA VAL A 69 13.04 11.16 0.94
C VAL A 69 12.71 9.70 0.65
N VAL A 70 12.96 8.80 1.60
CA VAL A 70 12.38 7.45 1.61
C VAL A 70 11.42 7.36 2.78
N GLY A 71 10.22 6.82 2.57
CA GLY A 71 9.28 6.49 3.64
C GLY A 71 8.60 5.14 3.44
N ASP A 72 8.11 4.55 4.51
CA ASP A 72 7.36 3.28 4.50
C ASP A 72 5.93 3.41 5.06
N GLY A 73 5.50 4.63 5.37
CA GLY A 73 4.22 4.96 5.99
C GLY A 73 4.29 5.16 7.50
N ASP A 74 5.28 4.57 8.16
CA ASP A 74 5.51 4.73 9.60
C ASP A 74 6.66 5.69 9.88
N THR A 75 7.69 5.64 9.04
CA THR A 75 8.91 6.43 9.16
C THR A 75 9.29 7.06 7.84
N THR A 76 9.93 8.23 7.91
CA THR A 76 10.57 8.88 6.77
C THR A 76 12.02 9.19 7.09
N ARG A 77 12.88 9.16 6.07
CA ARG A 77 14.28 9.59 6.16
C ARG A 77 14.65 10.42 4.95
N THR A 78 15.33 11.53 5.18
CA THR A 78 15.97 12.30 4.11
C THR A 78 17.25 11.62 3.66
N VAL A 79 17.35 11.32 2.37
CA VAL A 79 18.51 10.71 1.71
C VAL A 79 19.50 11.78 1.27
N ALA A 80 18.97 12.83 0.65
CA ALA A 80 19.73 13.95 0.11
C ALA A 80 18.86 15.22 0.19
N SER A 81 19.49 16.39 0.30
CA SER A 81 18.78 17.66 0.37
C SER A 81 19.63 18.79 -0.21
N THR A 82 19.01 19.72 -0.94
CA THR A 82 19.67 20.94 -1.38
C THR A 82 20.02 21.81 -0.17
N GLY A 83 21.17 22.47 -0.21
CA GLY A 83 21.68 23.25 0.93
C GLY A 83 22.51 22.43 1.93
N THR A 84 22.68 21.12 1.69
CA THR A 84 23.67 20.30 2.39
C THR A 84 24.94 20.16 1.54
N VAL A 85 25.28 18.93 1.15
CA VAL A 85 26.38 18.62 0.23
C VAL A 85 25.99 18.93 -1.23
N PHE A 86 24.70 18.88 -1.54
CA PHE A 86 24.17 19.12 -2.88
C PHE A 86 23.69 20.57 -3.03
N SER A 87 24.10 21.22 -4.12
CA SER A 87 23.60 22.53 -4.52
C SER A 87 22.29 22.43 -5.30
N GLU A 88 22.06 21.29 -5.96
CA GLU A 88 20.86 21.00 -6.74
C GLU A 88 20.60 19.49 -6.67
N LEU A 89 19.34 19.08 -6.67
CA LEU A 89 18.95 17.70 -6.90
C LEU A 89 18.29 17.66 -8.27
N GLY A 90 18.65 16.66 -9.07
CA GLY A 90 18.08 16.46 -10.39
C GLY A 90 16.57 16.39 -10.28
N ILE A 91 15.88 17.08 -11.18
CA ILE A 91 14.41 17.05 -11.28
C ILE A 91 13.92 15.64 -11.60
N VAL A 92 14.80 14.78 -12.13
CA VAL A 92 14.47 13.47 -12.65
C VAL A 92 14.89 12.34 -11.71
N GLY A 93 13.88 11.66 -11.19
CA GLY A 93 13.84 10.32 -10.62
C GLY A 93 14.96 9.89 -9.70
N ALA A 94 14.74 10.01 -8.38
CA ALA A 94 15.41 9.10 -7.47
C ALA A 94 14.75 7.72 -7.53
N THR A 95 15.54 6.66 -7.63
CA THR A 95 15.08 5.28 -7.64
C THR A 95 15.61 4.54 -6.43
N ILE A 96 14.88 3.52 -6.00
CA ILE A 96 15.23 2.70 -4.85
C ILE A 96 15.40 1.26 -5.31
N SER A 97 16.40 0.55 -4.77
CA SER A 97 16.60 -0.87 -5.03
C SER A 97 15.48 -1.69 -4.39
N ASP A 98 15.23 -2.89 -4.88
CA ASP A 98 14.12 -3.73 -4.42
C ASP A 98 14.17 -4.04 -2.92
N ASN A 99 15.37 -4.25 -2.38
CA ASN A 99 15.60 -4.47 -0.96
C ASN A 99 15.47 -3.19 -0.10
N GLY A 100 15.32 -2.02 -0.71
CA GLY A 100 15.23 -0.72 -0.04
C GLY A 100 16.56 -0.18 0.50
N GLU A 101 17.69 -0.84 0.20
CA GLU A 101 18.99 -0.52 0.79
C GLU A 101 19.75 0.58 0.05
N HIS A 102 19.47 0.81 -1.23
CA HIS A 102 20.17 1.76 -2.07
C HIS A 102 19.19 2.73 -2.75
N VAL A 103 19.56 4.01 -2.78
CA VAL A 103 18.83 5.03 -3.52
C VAL A 103 19.77 5.71 -4.50
N ALA A 104 19.44 5.72 -5.79
CA ALA A 104 20.24 6.38 -6.82
C ALA A 104 19.52 7.63 -7.35
N PHE A 105 20.29 8.68 -7.63
CA PHE A 105 19.75 9.94 -8.14
C PHE A 105 20.83 10.79 -8.83
N ILE A 106 20.39 11.74 -9.65
CA ILE A 106 21.23 12.82 -10.18
C ILE A 106 21.23 13.98 -9.20
N ALA A 107 22.39 14.61 -8.99
CA ALA A 107 22.49 15.85 -8.24
C ALA A 107 23.66 16.72 -8.72
N SER A 108 23.69 17.97 -8.28
CA SER A 108 24.85 18.84 -8.42
C SER A 108 25.54 19.01 -7.07
N ARG A 109 26.84 18.75 -7.00
CA ARG A 109 27.70 18.93 -5.83
C ARG A 109 28.86 19.85 -6.20
N GLN A 110 29.01 20.96 -5.48
CA GLN A 110 30.09 21.93 -5.73
C GLN A 110 30.14 22.44 -7.19
N GLY A 111 28.97 22.56 -7.83
CA GLY A 111 28.85 23.00 -9.23
C GLY A 111 29.12 21.93 -10.28
N ARG A 112 29.25 20.66 -9.88
CA ARG A 112 29.41 19.50 -10.77
C ARG A 112 28.18 18.62 -10.71
N THR A 113 27.63 18.28 -11.86
CA THR A 113 26.52 17.34 -11.95
C THR A 113 27.08 15.92 -11.89
N GLY A 114 26.40 15.03 -11.18
CA GLY A 114 26.82 13.64 -11.05
C GLY A 114 25.67 12.69 -10.77
N VAL A 115 25.97 11.41 -10.86
CA VAL A 115 25.11 10.31 -10.42
C VAL A 115 25.63 9.82 -9.09
N TYR A 116 24.74 9.74 -8.11
CA TYR A 116 25.06 9.38 -6.74
C TYR A 116 24.21 8.19 -6.31
N ARG A 117 24.77 7.38 -5.42
CA ARG A 117 24.06 6.36 -4.65
C ARG A 117 24.16 6.71 -3.17
N VAL A 118 23.07 6.55 -2.44
CA VAL A 118 23.06 6.64 -0.99
C VAL A 118 22.53 5.34 -0.41
N ASP A 119 23.34 4.74 0.44
CA ASP A 119 23.01 3.50 1.14
C ASP A 119 22.10 3.81 2.35
N ARG A 120 21.35 2.82 2.84
CA ARG A 120 20.43 2.97 3.98
C ARG A 120 21.10 3.50 5.24
N ASN A 121 22.38 3.19 5.43
CA ASN A 121 23.20 3.69 6.54
C ASN A 121 23.66 5.15 6.38
N GLY A 122 23.28 5.83 5.29
CA GLY A 122 23.67 7.20 4.97
C GLY A 122 24.99 7.33 4.22
N GLY A 123 25.65 6.23 3.85
CA GLY A 123 26.86 6.24 3.04
C GLY A 123 26.58 6.78 1.64
N VAL A 124 27.29 7.83 1.23
CA VAL A 124 27.17 8.42 -0.11
C VAL A 124 28.31 7.93 -0.99
N THR A 125 27.97 7.37 -2.14
CA THR A 125 28.90 6.89 -3.16
C THR A 125 28.71 7.71 -4.44
N ILE A 126 29.81 8.26 -4.96
CA ILE A 126 29.83 8.95 -6.26
C ILE A 126 29.98 7.89 -7.34
N ILE A 127 29.01 7.77 -8.23
CA ILE A 127 29.04 6.80 -9.33
C ILE A 127 29.77 7.41 -10.53
N ALA A 128 29.40 8.64 -10.90
CA ALA A 128 30.02 9.40 -11.98
C ALA A 128 29.80 10.90 -11.76
N GLU A 129 30.72 11.74 -12.23
CA GLU A 129 30.61 13.21 -12.27
C GLU A 129 30.98 13.73 -13.67
N ASP A 130 30.51 14.93 -14.02
CA ASP A 130 30.66 15.53 -15.35
C ASP A 130 32.10 15.89 -15.73
N ASP A 131 33.04 15.95 -14.78
CA ASP A 131 34.46 16.16 -15.07
C ASP A 131 35.25 14.86 -15.24
N GLN A 132 34.59 13.70 -15.15
CA GLN A 132 35.23 12.41 -15.33
C GLN A 132 35.33 12.05 -16.81
N VAL A 133 36.43 11.37 -17.15
CA VAL A 133 36.62 10.76 -18.45
C VAL A 133 36.16 9.31 -18.37
N ILE A 134 35.05 8.99 -19.04
CA ILE A 134 34.50 7.63 -19.08
C ILE A 134 34.78 7.07 -20.48
N ALA A 135 35.46 5.93 -20.54
CA ALA A 135 35.93 5.30 -21.78
C ALA A 135 36.74 6.23 -22.72
N GLY A 136 37.46 7.21 -22.16
CA GLY A 136 38.27 8.14 -22.96
C GLY A 136 37.50 9.33 -23.53
N GLU A 137 36.20 9.46 -23.25
CA GLU A 137 35.37 10.60 -23.65
C GLU A 137 35.00 11.47 -22.44
N GLU A 138 34.90 12.79 -22.64
CA GLU A 138 34.49 13.76 -21.62
C GLU A 138 32.97 13.71 -21.45
N VAL A 139 32.51 13.52 -20.21
CA VAL A 139 31.09 13.62 -19.86
C VAL A 139 30.68 15.09 -19.97
N LEU A 140 29.58 15.38 -20.67
CA LEU A 140 29.01 16.73 -20.77
C LEU A 140 27.83 16.95 -19.83
N GLY A 141 27.21 15.86 -19.39
CA GLY A 141 26.05 15.88 -18.52
C GLY A 141 25.44 14.50 -18.40
N PHE A 142 24.57 14.35 -17.42
CA PHE A 142 23.82 13.13 -17.20
C PHE A 142 22.39 13.34 -17.69
N ASP A 143 21.87 12.34 -18.40
CA ASP A 143 20.53 12.39 -18.97
C ASP A 143 19.74 11.16 -18.52
N CYS A 144 19.18 11.24 -17.32
CA CYS A 144 18.28 10.22 -16.81
C CYS A 144 16.84 10.71 -16.91
N VAL A 145 16.33 10.97 -18.12
CA VAL A 145 14.94 11.42 -18.39
C VAL A 145 13.88 10.61 -17.62
N LYS A 146 14.19 9.36 -17.24
CA LYS A 146 13.30 8.51 -16.45
C LYS A 146 13.97 7.89 -15.21
N GLY A 147 14.98 8.57 -14.65
CA GLY A 147 15.71 8.14 -13.46
C GLY A 147 16.92 7.25 -13.73
N CYS A 148 17.79 7.10 -12.73
CA CYS A 148 18.86 6.10 -12.74
C CYS A 148 18.27 4.74 -12.32
N GLY A 149 18.77 3.61 -12.81
CA GLY A 149 18.45 2.30 -12.22
C GLY A 149 19.38 2.00 -11.05
N VAL A 150 18.92 1.30 -10.01
CA VAL A 150 19.80 0.82 -8.93
C VAL A 150 19.47 -0.60 -8.51
N SER A 151 20.47 -1.47 -8.51
CA SER A 151 20.30 -2.87 -8.15
C SER A 151 20.36 -3.13 -6.65
N ASN A 152 19.89 -4.30 -6.22
CA ASN A 152 20.09 -4.83 -4.87
C ASN A 152 21.55 -4.96 -4.41
N SER A 153 22.51 -5.07 -5.34
CA SER A 153 23.94 -5.06 -5.03
C SER A 153 24.53 -3.65 -4.94
N GLY A 154 23.73 -2.62 -5.24
CA GLY A 154 24.13 -1.22 -5.26
C GLY A 154 24.78 -0.77 -6.56
N GLN A 155 24.67 -1.55 -7.65
CA GLN A 155 25.08 -1.09 -8.98
C GLN A 155 24.10 -0.04 -9.47
N VAL A 156 24.62 1.06 -10.03
CA VAL A 156 23.78 2.13 -10.56
C VAL A 156 23.99 2.24 -12.06
N GLY A 157 22.89 2.24 -12.79
CA GLY A 157 22.83 2.34 -14.25
C GLY A 157 22.28 3.70 -14.64
N PHE A 158 22.93 4.33 -15.60
CA PHE A 158 22.61 5.69 -16.02
C PHE A 158 22.96 5.91 -17.48
N SER A 159 22.33 6.92 -18.09
CA SER A 159 22.78 7.45 -19.37
C SER A 159 23.49 8.79 -19.16
N ALA A 160 24.56 9.01 -19.92
CA ALA A 160 25.28 10.27 -19.95
C ALA A 160 25.49 10.74 -21.39
N LEU A 161 25.59 12.07 -21.55
CA LEU A 161 25.92 12.74 -22.79
C LEU A 161 27.44 12.98 -22.81
N PHE A 162 28.06 12.70 -23.95
CA PHE A 162 29.50 12.76 -24.14
C PHE A 162 29.86 13.63 -25.33
N ARG A 163 31.05 14.24 -25.23
CA ARG A 163 31.72 14.84 -26.39
C ARG A 163 32.69 13.82 -26.97
N GLY A 164 32.33 13.26 -28.12
CA GLY A 164 33.24 12.43 -28.89
C GLY A 164 34.44 13.23 -29.42
N ALA A 165 35.54 12.55 -29.74
CA ALA A 165 36.73 13.15 -30.35
C ALA A 165 36.44 13.79 -31.73
N ASP A 166 35.33 13.41 -32.36
CA ASP A 166 34.78 13.95 -33.60
C ASP A 166 33.90 15.20 -33.37
N PHE A 167 33.83 15.71 -32.14
CA PHE A 167 32.89 16.75 -31.69
C PHE A 167 31.41 16.36 -31.80
N GLY A 168 31.12 15.10 -32.12
CA GLY A 168 29.76 14.57 -32.09
C GLY A 168 29.29 14.41 -30.65
N LEU A 169 28.06 14.85 -30.37
CA LEU A 169 27.39 14.50 -29.14
C LEU A 169 26.96 13.03 -29.21
N ARG A 170 27.34 12.26 -28.20
CA ARG A 170 27.01 10.84 -28.08
C ARG A 170 26.26 10.59 -26.78
N ARG A 171 25.33 9.65 -26.78
CA ARG A 171 24.74 9.12 -25.55
C ARG A 171 25.44 7.80 -25.26
N ILE A 172 25.92 7.64 -24.04
CA ILE A 172 26.50 6.39 -23.56
C ILE A 172 25.68 5.92 -22.38
N ASP A 173 25.27 4.66 -22.45
CA ASP A 173 24.67 3.94 -21.35
C ASP A 173 25.77 3.24 -20.57
N ALA A 174 25.78 3.44 -19.26
CA ALA A 174 26.86 3.02 -18.38
C ALA A 174 26.33 2.55 -17.03
N TRP A 175 27.18 1.84 -16.29
CA TRP A 175 26.88 1.50 -14.90
C TRP A 175 28.14 1.47 -14.04
N GLY A 176 27.98 1.58 -12.72
CA GLY A 176 29.08 1.53 -11.77
C GLY A 176 28.65 1.34 -10.31
N GLU A 177 29.63 1.08 -9.44
CA GLU A 177 29.45 0.82 -7.99
C GLU A 177 30.20 1.84 -7.09
N GLY A 178 30.76 2.91 -7.65
CA GLY A 178 31.66 3.84 -6.93
C GLY A 178 33.15 3.68 -7.26
N GLY A 179 33.45 3.09 -8.42
CA GLY A 179 34.79 2.88 -8.96
C GLY A 179 34.83 3.18 -10.46
N PRO A 180 35.72 2.54 -11.25
CA PRO A 180 35.72 2.74 -12.69
C PRO A 180 34.36 2.39 -13.30
N VAL A 181 33.81 3.32 -14.06
CA VAL A 181 32.53 3.15 -14.77
C VAL A 181 32.70 2.17 -15.92
N THR A 182 31.79 1.20 -16.02
CA THR A 182 31.76 0.28 -17.15
C THR A 182 30.82 0.83 -18.23
N VAL A 183 31.35 1.07 -19.42
CA VAL A 183 30.57 1.50 -20.59
C VAL A 183 29.93 0.31 -21.26
N LEU A 184 28.62 0.39 -21.49
CA LEU A 184 27.85 -0.68 -22.14
C LEU A 184 27.81 -0.50 -23.64
N GLN A 185 27.48 0.71 -24.09
CA GLN A 185 27.34 1.00 -25.50
C GLN A 185 27.52 2.50 -25.77
N THR A 186 28.26 2.81 -26.83
CA THR A 186 28.38 4.16 -27.39
C THR A 186 27.46 4.30 -28.60
N ARG A 187 26.56 5.29 -28.62
CA ARG A 187 25.70 5.57 -29.79
C ARG A 187 25.84 7.04 -30.24
N LEU A 188 25.85 7.26 -31.55
CA LEU A 188 25.57 8.58 -32.12
C LEU A 188 24.11 8.92 -31.79
N LEU A 189 23.85 10.14 -31.30
CA LEU A 189 22.53 10.65 -30.91
C LEU A 189 21.42 10.20 -31.88
N GLN A 190 20.76 9.12 -31.52
CA GLN A 190 19.42 8.75 -31.97
C GLN A 190 18.64 8.54 -30.68
N PHE A 191 17.51 9.24 -30.60
CA PHE A 191 16.62 9.27 -29.45
C PHE A 191 16.39 7.84 -28.94
N SER A 192 17.00 7.51 -27.81
CA SER A 192 16.79 6.26 -27.08
C SER A 192 16.31 6.71 -25.72
N GLU A 193 15.13 6.25 -25.36
CA GLU A 193 14.53 6.60 -24.08
C GLU A 193 14.75 5.40 -23.15
N THR A 194 15.34 5.70 -21.98
CA THR A 194 15.55 4.86 -20.79
C THR A 194 16.51 3.66 -20.82
N LEU A 195 17.29 3.60 -19.74
CA LEU A 195 18.05 2.45 -19.28
C LEU A 195 17.45 2.00 -17.94
N GLN A 196 16.92 0.78 -17.86
CA GLN A 196 16.52 0.17 -16.58
C GLN A 196 17.52 -0.94 -16.22
N LEU A 197 17.99 -0.94 -14.97
CA LEU A 197 18.76 -2.05 -14.41
C LEU A 197 17.81 -3.03 -13.74
N ASN A 198 18.07 -4.29 -13.98
CA ASN A 198 17.39 -5.43 -13.40
C ASN A 198 18.19 -5.98 -12.20
N ASP A 199 17.48 -6.28 -11.11
CA ASP A 199 18.02 -6.46 -9.78
C ASP A 199 18.67 -7.83 -9.56
N ALA A 200 18.19 -8.87 -10.25
CA ALA A 200 18.68 -10.23 -10.05
C ALA A 200 20.03 -10.51 -10.75
N ASP A 201 20.29 -9.86 -11.89
CA ASP A 201 21.39 -10.24 -12.81
C ASP A 201 22.14 -9.05 -13.44
N ALA A 202 21.89 -7.80 -13.01
CA ALA A 202 22.42 -6.60 -13.65
C ALA A 202 22.09 -6.54 -15.17
N LYS A 203 20.92 -7.05 -15.56
CA LYS A 203 20.48 -6.97 -16.96
C LYS A 203 20.15 -5.53 -17.28
N VAL A 204 20.46 -5.15 -18.51
CA VAL A 204 20.22 -3.80 -19.00
C VAL A 204 19.23 -3.89 -20.13
N VAL A 205 18.07 -3.32 -19.88
CA VAL A 205 17.02 -3.24 -20.88
C VAL A 205 17.20 -1.92 -21.64
N GLN A 206 17.15 -2.01 -22.97
CA GLN A 206 17.30 -0.83 -23.82
C GLN A 206 16.21 -0.75 -24.89
N ILE A 207 15.33 0.22 -24.72
CA ILE A 207 14.25 0.49 -25.67
C ILE A 207 14.73 1.49 -26.73
N SER A 208 14.54 1.15 -28.01
CA SER A 208 14.98 1.97 -29.14
C SER A 208 13.82 2.28 -30.07
N THR A 209 13.09 3.35 -29.82
CA THR A 209 12.04 3.83 -30.73
C THR A 209 12.66 4.45 -31.98
N ARG A 210 12.92 3.63 -33.02
CA ARG A 210 13.31 4.17 -34.33
C ARG A 210 12.06 4.68 -35.04
N GLU A 211 12.00 5.98 -35.31
CA GLU A 211 10.92 6.71 -35.99
C GLU A 211 10.54 6.14 -37.39
N ILE A 212 11.27 5.15 -37.91
CA ILE A 212 11.06 4.56 -39.24
C ILE A 212 10.66 3.07 -39.18
N ALA A 213 10.76 2.40 -38.02
CA ALA A 213 10.21 1.07 -37.74
C ALA A 213 10.40 0.77 -36.23
N GLY A 214 9.35 0.96 -35.43
CA GLY A 214 9.38 0.77 -33.97
C GLY A 214 9.84 -0.63 -33.58
N ALA A 215 10.90 -0.73 -32.77
CA ALA A 215 11.43 -1.99 -32.28
C ALA A 215 11.92 -1.80 -30.84
N VAL A 216 11.38 -2.54 -29.89
CA VAL A 216 11.88 -2.52 -28.50
C VAL A 216 12.98 -3.56 -28.36
N GLY A 217 14.12 -3.21 -27.76
CA GLY A 217 15.17 -4.18 -27.44
C GLY A 217 15.12 -4.54 -25.95
N THR A 218 15.24 -5.81 -25.59
CA THR A 218 15.50 -6.22 -24.21
C THR A 218 16.72 -7.15 -24.23
N GLY A 219 17.77 -6.87 -23.47
CA GLY A 219 19.03 -7.62 -23.56
C GLY A 219 19.60 -7.97 -22.20
N VAL A 220 20.42 -9.02 -22.15
CA VAL A 220 21.36 -9.24 -21.05
C VAL A 220 22.69 -8.64 -21.46
N LEU A 221 23.42 -8.06 -20.51
CA LEU A 221 24.76 -7.51 -20.78
C LEU A 221 25.68 -8.56 -21.40
N GLY A 222 26.22 -8.26 -22.59
CA GLY A 222 27.07 -9.17 -23.38
C GLY A 222 26.32 -10.31 -24.09
N GLY A 223 24.99 -10.39 -23.93
CA GLY A 223 24.11 -11.31 -24.64
C GLY A 223 23.47 -10.69 -25.89
N PRO A 224 22.77 -11.51 -26.72
CA PRO A 224 21.99 -10.98 -27.84
C PRO A 224 20.85 -10.08 -27.34
N PHE A 225 20.65 -8.94 -28.00
CA PHE A 225 19.45 -8.12 -27.82
C PHE A 225 18.23 -8.90 -28.35
N VAL A 226 17.20 -9.03 -27.53
CA VAL A 226 15.89 -9.51 -27.95
C VAL A 226 15.14 -8.33 -28.54
N THR A 227 15.02 -8.29 -29.85
CA THR A 227 14.16 -7.32 -30.52
C THR A 227 12.71 -7.77 -30.42
N VAL A 228 11.94 -7.07 -29.63
CA VAL A 228 10.50 -7.15 -29.53
C VAL A 228 9.90 -6.29 -30.64
N PRO A 229 9.29 -6.89 -31.68
CA PRO A 229 8.60 -6.11 -32.71
C PRO A 229 7.45 -5.38 -32.04
N ALA A 230 7.43 -4.06 -32.18
CA ALA A 230 6.44 -3.20 -31.58
C ALA A 230 5.60 -2.51 -32.66
N PRO A 231 4.38 -2.08 -32.34
CA PRO A 231 3.63 -1.18 -33.21
C PRO A 231 4.41 0.10 -33.50
N THR A 232 3.97 0.81 -34.54
CA THR A 232 4.68 1.96 -35.11
C THR A 232 4.91 3.10 -34.13
N VAL A 233 4.09 3.21 -33.07
CA VAL A 233 4.17 4.29 -32.08
C VAL A 233 4.03 3.72 -30.67
N ILE A 234 5.13 3.68 -29.92
CA ILE A 234 5.12 3.38 -28.49
C ILE A 234 5.10 4.69 -27.73
N ARG A 235 4.24 4.79 -26.72
CA ARG A 235 4.19 5.88 -25.76
C ARG A 235 4.22 5.27 -24.38
N ASP A 236 5.12 5.73 -23.53
CA ASP A 236 5.30 5.21 -22.17
C ASP A 236 5.60 3.71 -22.12
N TYR A 237 6.44 3.28 -21.19
CA TYR A 237 6.74 1.87 -21.05
C TYR A 237 7.31 1.59 -19.67
N SER A 238 7.35 0.32 -19.31
CA SER A 238 8.05 -0.18 -18.14
C SER A 238 8.51 -1.60 -18.44
N VAL A 239 9.65 -1.99 -17.89
CA VAL A 239 10.24 -3.30 -18.09
C VAL A 239 10.55 -3.93 -16.75
N ASN A 240 10.28 -5.22 -16.63
CA ASN A 240 10.53 -5.97 -15.41
C ASN A 240 11.77 -6.87 -15.51
N ASP A 241 12.08 -7.57 -14.44
CA ASP A 241 13.28 -8.40 -14.36
C ASP A 241 13.22 -9.66 -15.24
N GLN A 242 12.02 -10.00 -15.72
CA GLN A 242 11.81 -11.09 -16.66
C GLN A 242 11.96 -10.66 -18.12
N LEU A 243 12.36 -9.41 -18.36
CA LEU A 243 12.41 -8.78 -19.69
C LEU A 243 11.04 -8.70 -20.36
N ALA A 244 9.96 -8.74 -19.56
CA ALA A 244 8.64 -8.40 -20.05
C ALA A 244 8.50 -6.89 -20.13
N VAL A 245 7.84 -6.40 -21.18
CA VAL A 245 7.64 -4.97 -21.44
C VAL A 245 6.16 -4.67 -21.39
N ALA A 246 5.78 -3.68 -20.60
CA ALA A 246 4.48 -3.02 -20.68
C ALA A 246 4.64 -1.69 -21.41
N PHE A 247 3.70 -1.32 -22.27
CA PHE A 247 3.74 -0.04 -22.97
C PHE A 247 2.36 0.38 -23.45
N THR A 248 2.16 1.67 -23.69
CA THR A 248 0.98 2.16 -24.41
C THR A 248 1.32 2.37 -25.88
N THR A 249 0.33 2.23 -26.76
CA THR A 249 0.51 2.44 -28.20
C THR A 249 -0.78 2.95 -28.81
N ALA A 250 -0.65 3.81 -29.82
CA ALA A 250 -1.76 4.11 -30.72
C ALA A 250 -1.86 2.99 -31.76
N ASP A 251 -2.92 2.20 -31.74
CA ASP A 251 -3.25 1.26 -32.80
C ASP A 251 -3.68 2.02 -34.07
N THR A 252 -3.65 1.33 -35.20
CA THR A 252 -3.92 1.75 -36.58
C THR A 252 -5.32 2.33 -36.87
N ASN A 253 -6.13 2.58 -35.85
CA ASN A 253 -7.37 3.37 -35.83
C ASN A 253 -7.48 3.92 -34.41
N PRO A 254 -7.78 5.22 -34.17
CA PRO A 254 -7.40 6.05 -32.99
C PRO A 254 -7.73 5.43 -31.63
N ARG A 255 -7.08 4.33 -31.32
CA ARG A 255 -7.32 3.46 -30.18
C ARG A 255 -5.99 3.37 -29.49
N GLU A 256 -6.01 3.68 -28.22
CA GLU A 256 -4.86 3.43 -27.37
C GLU A 256 -5.07 2.07 -26.70
N VAL A 257 -3.99 1.32 -26.53
CA VAL A 257 -4.01 0.05 -25.80
C VAL A 257 -2.83 -0.01 -24.86
N VAL A 258 -3.04 -0.57 -23.68
CA VAL A 258 -1.98 -0.99 -22.78
C VAL A 258 -1.64 -2.44 -23.13
N LEU A 259 -0.44 -2.65 -23.64
CA LEU A 259 0.05 -3.96 -24.04
C LEU A 259 1.10 -4.46 -23.06
N ARG A 260 1.12 -5.77 -22.85
CA ARG A 260 2.18 -6.50 -22.19
C ARG A 260 2.77 -7.52 -23.16
N LYS A 261 4.10 -7.65 -23.17
CA LYS A 261 4.80 -8.57 -24.08
C LYS A 261 5.98 -9.26 -23.42
N PHE A 262 6.08 -10.57 -23.64
CA PHE A 262 7.16 -11.44 -23.17
C PHE A 262 8.11 -11.81 -24.31
N GLY A 263 9.25 -11.12 -24.39
CA GLY A 263 10.32 -11.43 -25.35
C GLY A 263 9.89 -11.48 -26.83
N SER A 264 10.79 -11.99 -27.67
CA SER A 264 10.52 -12.14 -29.11
C SER A 264 9.78 -13.46 -29.36
N GLY A 265 8.46 -13.41 -29.54
CA GLY A 265 7.68 -14.54 -30.07
C GLY A 265 6.41 -14.88 -29.31
N GLN A 266 6.18 -14.31 -28.13
CA GLN A 266 4.86 -14.38 -27.50
C GLN A 266 3.90 -13.37 -28.14
N PRO A 267 2.60 -13.72 -28.26
CA PRO A 267 1.59 -12.76 -28.70
C PRO A 267 1.49 -11.61 -27.70
N ASP A 268 1.18 -10.43 -28.22
CA ASP A 268 0.90 -9.26 -27.40
C ASP A 268 -0.35 -9.55 -26.56
N GLN A 269 -0.27 -9.27 -25.26
CA GLN A 269 -1.43 -9.35 -24.38
C GLN A 269 -1.99 -7.95 -24.17
N ILE A 270 -3.25 -7.77 -24.56
CA ILE A 270 -3.99 -6.55 -24.26
C ILE A 270 -4.39 -6.59 -22.79
N ILE A 271 -3.93 -5.60 -22.03
CA ILE A 271 -4.27 -5.42 -20.62
C ILE A 271 -5.48 -4.51 -20.48
N ALA A 272 -5.50 -3.42 -21.24
CA ALA A 272 -6.62 -2.49 -21.31
C ALA A 272 -6.70 -1.85 -22.71
N SER A 273 -7.90 -1.40 -23.10
CA SER A 273 -8.16 -0.84 -24.43
C SER A 273 -9.07 0.37 -24.38
N SER A 274 -8.78 1.37 -25.22
CA SER A 274 -9.63 2.56 -25.35
C SER A 274 -10.89 2.33 -26.19
N VAL A 275 -11.12 1.07 -26.59
CA VAL A 275 -12.42 0.62 -27.14
C VAL A 275 -13.41 0.32 -26.02
N GLY A 276 -12.89 0.06 -24.82
CA GLY A 276 -13.65 -0.24 -23.63
C GLY A 276 -14.01 1.04 -22.86
N PRO A 277 -13.99 0.99 -21.53
CA PRO A 277 -14.40 2.10 -20.68
C PRO A 277 -13.33 3.19 -20.50
N TRP A 278 -12.21 3.07 -21.20
CA TRP A 278 -11.09 3.99 -21.15
C TRP A 278 -11.06 4.84 -22.42
N ASP A 279 -10.72 6.12 -22.31
CA ASP A 279 -10.59 7.03 -23.46
C ASP A 279 -9.12 7.20 -23.86
N GLN A 280 -8.23 7.31 -22.86
CA GLN A 280 -6.80 7.57 -23.06
C GLN A 280 -5.97 6.85 -22.00
N PHE A 281 -4.74 6.47 -22.33
CA PHE A 281 -3.76 5.95 -21.37
C PHE A 281 -2.57 6.91 -21.19
N GLY A 282 -1.96 6.84 -20.00
CA GLY A 282 -0.75 7.59 -19.63
C GLY A 282 0.39 6.66 -19.25
N LEU A 283 1.16 7.04 -18.22
CA LEU A 283 2.31 6.26 -17.77
C LEU A 283 1.91 4.85 -17.34
N VAL A 284 2.83 3.91 -17.57
CA VAL A 284 2.68 2.49 -17.21
C VAL A 284 3.83 2.04 -16.33
N SER A 285 3.56 1.14 -15.41
CA SER A 285 4.57 0.49 -14.56
C SER A 285 4.28 -1.01 -14.48
N LEU A 286 5.32 -1.83 -14.53
CA LEU A 286 5.25 -3.29 -14.60
C LEU A 286 6.07 -3.91 -13.46
N SER A 287 5.46 -4.82 -12.71
CA SER A 287 6.14 -5.63 -11.69
C SER A 287 6.72 -6.92 -12.26
N ASP A 288 7.57 -7.62 -11.50
CA ASP A 288 8.13 -8.93 -11.89
C ASP A 288 7.11 -10.06 -11.80
N ASN A 289 5.99 -9.83 -11.10
CA ASN A 289 4.82 -10.73 -11.10
C ASN A 289 3.85 -10.42 -12.24
N ASP A 290 4.31 -9.69 -13.25
CA ASP A 290 3.59 -9.30 -14.46
C ASP A 290 2.34 -8.43 -14.22
N LEU A 291 2.17 -7.88 -13.02
CA LEU A 291 1.12 -6.89 -12.79
C LEU A 291 1.50 -5.58 -13.47
N VAL A 292 0.58 -5.07 -14.28
CA VAL A 292 0.71 -3.80 -14.98
C VAL A 292 -0.20 -2.82 -14.27
N VAL A 293 0.35 -1.70 -13.82
CA VAL A 293 -0.43 -0.53 -13.41
C VAL A 293 -0.28 0.55 -14.47
N PHE A 294 -1.35 1.29 -14.71
CA PHE A 294 -1.36 2.34 -15.69
C PHE A 294 -2.26 3.50 -15.27
N GLU A 295 -1.92 4.67 -15.77
CA GLU A 295 -2.79 5.84 -15.74
C GLU A 295 -3.80 5.76 -16.90
N ALA A 296 -5.07 6.06 -16.63
CA ALA A 296 -6.11 6.08 -17.66
C ALA A 296 -7.19 7.15 -17.42
N LEU A 297 -7.68 7.73 -18.50
CA LEU A 297 -8.90 8.54 -18.51
C LEU A 297 -10.10 7.62 -18.76
N LEU A 298 -11.17 7.75 -17.97
CA LEU A 298 -12.43 7.07 -18.23
C LEU A 298 -13.13 7.69 -19.44
N ASP A 299 -13.71 6.85 -20.29
CA ASP A 299 -14.61 7.27 -21.37
C ASP A 299 -15.92 7.77 -20.76
N VAL A 300 -16.04 9.08 -20.64
CA VAL A 300 -17.26 9.77 -20.23
C VAL A 300 -17.82 10.49 -21.45
N ASP A 301 -19.03 10.11 -21.89
CA ASP A 301 -19.76 10.80 -22.96
C ASP A 301 -20.82 11.75 -22.36
N PRO A 302 -20.74 13.08 -22.59
CA PRO A 302 -19.74 13.79 -23.40
C PRO A 302 -18.40 13.94 -22.67
N PRO A 303 -17.26 14.02 -23.42
CA PRO A 303 -15.95 14.23 -22.82
C PRO A 303 -16.00 15.51 -22.00
N SER A 304 -15.99 15.34 -20.69
CA SER A 304 -15.96 16.47 -19.79
C SER A 304 -14.55 17.06 -19.88
N GLN A 305 -14.41 18.39 -19.78
CA GLN A 305 -13.08 18.99 -19.53
C GLN A 305 -12.47 18.51 -18.21
N ASP A 306 -13.28 17.79 -17.44
CA ASP A 306 -13.03 17.11 -16.19
C ASP A 306 -12.73 15.60 -16.41
N SER A 307 -12.26 15.16 -17.58
CA SER A 307 -11.69 13.82 -17.71
C SER A 307 -10.37 13.78 -16.96
N PHE A 308 -10.36 13.21 -15.76
CA PHE A 308 -9.18 13.08 -14.92
C PHE A 308 -8.54 11.71 -15.03
N ALA A 309 -7.23 11.72 -14.84
CA ALA A 309 -6.41 10.54 -14.64
C ALA A 309 -6.96 9.69 -13.48
N ASN A 310 -6.97 8.39 -13.72
CA ASN A 310 -7.25 7.33 -12.75
C ASN A 310 -6.06 6.38 -12.76
N ILE A 311 -5.86 5.62 -11.69
CA ILE A 311 -4.84 4.57 -11.64
C ILE A 311 -5.55 3.23 -11.60
N ALA A 312 -5.20 2.33 -12.52
CA ALA A 312 -5.81 1.00 -12.66
C ALA A 312 -4.76 -0.09 -12.92
N ILE A 313 -5.11 -1.33 -12.61
CA ILE A 313 -4.25 -2.53 -12.80
C ILE A 313 -4.79 -3.52 -13.85
N GLY A 314 -5.81 -3.13 -14.62
CA GLY A 314 -6.52 -4.00 -15.57
C GLY A 314 -7.68 -3.30 -16.29
N ASP A 315 -8.32 -3.99 -17.24
CA ASP A 315 -9.34 -3.42 -18.14
C ASP A 315 -10.65 -3.07 -17.44
N ASP A 316 -10.99 -3.73 -16.32
CA ASP A 316 -12.26 -3.49 -15.63
C ASP A 316 -12.19 -2.17 -14.82
N PRO A 317 -12.95 -1.13 -15.21
CA PRO A 317 -12.87 0.21 -14.63
C PRO A 317 -13.45 0.28 -13.21
N VAL A 318 -14.04 -0.82 -12.74
CA VAL A 318 -14.57 -0.96 -11.38
C VAL A 318 -13.71 -1.93 -10.58
N ALA A 319 -13.44 -3.12 -11.11
CA ALA A 319 -12.74 -4.16 -10.36
C ALA A 319 -11.22 -3.95 -10.29
N ASP A 320 -10.63 -3.33 -11.32
CA ASP A 320 -9.19 -3.11 -11.42
C ASP A 320 -8.78 -1.66 -11.09
N LEU A 321 -9.73 -0.83 -10.69
CA LEU A 321 -9.47 0.55 -10.29
C LEU A 321 -8.74 0.58 -8.94
N VAL A 322 -7.55 1.20 -8.93
CA VAL A 322 -6.81 1.48 -7.69
C VAL A 322 -7.41 2.70 -7.03
N ILE A 323 -7.48 3.82 -7.75
CA ILE A 323 -7.98 5.10 -7.22
C ILE A 323 -8.43 6.01 -8.36
N ARG A 324 -9.41 6.89 -8.08
CA ARG A 324 -9.88 7.93 -8.98
C ARG A 324 -10.12 9.27 -8.29
N ARG A 325 -10.27 10.33 -9.09
CA ARG A 325 -10.80 11.61 -8.58
C ARG A 325 -12.19 11.42 -7.96
N GLY A 326 -12.44 12.14 -6.88
CA GLY A 326 -13.71 12.10 -6.14
C GLY A 326 -13.75 11.05 -5.05
N ASP A 327 -12.84 10.07 -5.08
CA ASP A 327 -12.64 9.14 -3.96
C ASP A 327 -12.28 9.90 -2.69
N VAL A 328 -12.60 9.32 -1.53
CA VAL A 328 -12.32 9.93 -0.23
C VAL A 328 -11.24 9.12 0.49
N LEU A 329 -10.13 9.78 0.83
CA LEU A 329 -9.02 9.26 1.61
C LEU A 329 -8.85 10.06 2.90
N ASP A 330 -9.00 9.41 4.04
CA ASP A 330 -8.96 9.98 5.39
C ASP A 330 -9.83 11.25 5.53
N GLY A 331 -11.04 11.20 4.96
CA GLY A 331 -11.98 12.33 4.97
C GLY A 331 -11.62 13.48 4.02
N ARG A 332 -10.56 13.34 3.20
CA ARG A 332 -10.19 14.28 2.14
C ARG A 332 -10.59 13.72 0.78
N THR A 333 -11.17 14.55 -0.07
CA THR A 333 -11.52 14.18 -1.44
C THR A 333 -10.29 14.25 -2.35
N VAL A 334 -10.08 13.21 -3.14
CA VAL A 334 -9.07 13.15 -4.19
C VAL A 334 -9.45 14.10 -5.32
N GLN A 335 -8.58 15.08 -5.59
CA GLN A 335 -8.73 16.09 -6.63
C GLN A 335 -8.03 15.71 -7.92
N PHE A 336 -6.91 14.99 -7.84
CA PHE A 336 -6.23 14.38 -8.99
C PHE A 336 -5.37 13.22 -8.48
N VAL A 337 -4.98 12.33 -9.38
CA VAL A 337 -3.95 11.30 -9.17
C VAL A 337 -3.00 11.29 -10.35
N GLU A 338 -1.75 10.91 -10.12
CA GLU A 338 -0.69 10.86 -11.13
C GLU A 338 0.22 9.67 -10.82
N LEU A 339 0.60 8.92 -11.86
CA LEU A 339 1.57 7.83 -11.77
C LEU A 339 2.94 8.36 -12.24
N PRO A 340 3.82 8.85 -11.36
CA PRO A 340 4.91 9.74 -11.80
C PRO A 340 6.14 8.99 -12.34
N SER A 341 6.17 7.66 -12.29
CA SER A 341 7.32 6.89 -12.77
C SER A 341 6.96 5.49 -13.26
N GLU A 342 7.89 4.89 -13.99
CA GLU A 342 7.81 3.52 -14.51
C GLU A 342 8.04 2.45 -13.42
N ASN A 343 8.45 2.86 -12.21
CA ASN A 343 8.77 2.01 -11.06
C ASN A 343 7.79 2.27 -9.91
N ALA A 344 6.51 2.43 -10.26
CA ALA A 344 5.42 2.77 -9.37
C ALA A 344 4.71 1.53 -8.80
N ILE A 345 4.98 0.32 -9.26
CA ILE A 345 4.43 -0.94 -8.70
C ILE A 345 5.55 -1.89 -8.27
N ASN A 346 5.34 -2.61 -7.17
CA ASN A 346 6.21 -3.72 -6.75
C ASN A 346 5.54 -5.08 -6.97
N ASP A 347 6.26 -6.17 -6.71
CA ASP A 347 5.79 -7.55 -6.94
C ASP A 347 4.69 -7.97 -5.98
N LEU A 348 4.56 -7.27 -4.85
CA LEU A 348 3.44 -7.45 -3.94
C LEU A 348 2.15 -6.83 -4.49
N GLY A 349 2.22 -6.13 -5.62
CA GLY A 349 1.11 -5.39 -6.21
C GLY A 349 0.82 -4.07 -5.50
N SER A 350 1.75 -3.59 -4.65
CA SER A 350 1.62 -2.29 -4.01
C SER A 350 1.99 -1.21 -5.02
N VAL A 351 1.17 -0.16 -5.09
CA VAL A 351 1.31 0.93 -6.07
C VAL A 351 1.65 2.22 -5.34
N ALA A 352 2.74 2.89 -5.70
CA ALA A 352 3.10 4.21 -5.21
C ALA A 352 2.78 5.29 -6.24
N PHE A 353 2.12 6.36 -5.81
CA PHE A 353 1.61 7.40 -6.70
C PHE A 353 1.48 8.74 -5.98
N VAL A 354 1.17 9.78 -6.73
CA VAL A 354 0.92 11.12 -6.16
C VAL A 354 -0.57 11.44 -6.28
N ALA A 355 -1.14 12.03 -5.24
CA ALA A 355 -2.52 12.52 -5.26
C ALA A 355 -2.61 13.94 -4.72
N GLY A 356 -3.54 14.71 -5.28
CA GLY A 356 -4.00 15.95 -4.67
C GLY A 356 -5.20 15.66 -3.79
N LEU A 357 -5.15 16.00 -2.52
CA LEU A 357 -6.23 15.83 -1.57
C LEU A 357 -6.76 17.19 -1.12
N SER A 358 -8.08 17.33 -1.04
CA SER A 358 -8.74 18.51 -0.47
C SER A 358 -9.67 18.08 0.65
N GLY A 359 -9.68 18.79 1.78
CA GLY A 359 -10.61 18.50 2.87
C GLY A 359 -10.87 19.71 3.77
N GLY A 360 -11.86 19.59 4.64
CA GLY A 360 -11.96 20.45 5.84
C GLY A 360 -12.33 21.92 5.64
N GLY A 361 -12.92 22.31 4.51
CA GLY A 361 -13.46 23.66 4.30
C GLY A 361 -12.46 24.69 3.76
N ASP A 362 -11.17 24.34 3.65
CA ASP A 362 -10.18 25.14 2.93
C ASP A 362 -10.08 24.69 1.47
N ALA A 363 -10.03 25.66 0.55
CA ALA A 363 -9.97 25.41 -0.90
C ALA A 363 -8.58 24.98 -1.39
N SER A 364 -7.62 24.74 -0.50
CA SER A 364 -6.27 24.32 -0.87
C SER A 364 -6.20 22.81 -1.10
N THR A 365 -5.66 22.42 -2.26
CA THR A 365 -5.26 21.04 -2.53
C THR A 365 -3.87 20.79 -1.93
N GLU A 366 -3.77 19.82 -1.04
CA GLU A 366 -2.52 19.29 -0.53
C GLU A 366 -2.04 18.15 -1.44
N THR A 367 -0.80 18.19 -1.89
CA THR A 367 -0.24 17.09 -2.68
C THR A 367 0.48 16.10 -1.76
N VAL A 368 0.08 14.84 -1.83
CA VAL A 368 0.62 13.74 -1.02
C VAL A 368 1.18 12.64 -1.91
N VAL A 369 2.18 11.95 -1.38
CA VAL A 369 2.69 10.68 -1.91
C VAL A 369 2.01 9.56 -1.15
N LEU A 370 1.34 8.68 -1.89
CA LEU A 370 0.57 7.56 -1.35
C LEU A 370 1.16 6.23 -1.81
N ARG A 371 0.95 5.21 -0.99
CA ARG A 371 1.11 3.81 -1.34
C ARG A 371 -0.23 3.10 -1.19
N ALA A 372 -0.70 2.46 -2.25
CA ALA A 372 -1.85 1.56 -2.23
C ALA A 372 -1.36 0.13 -2.15
N ASP A 373 -1.48 -0.48 -0.97
CA ASP A 373 -1.14 -1.88 -0.73
C ASP A 373 -2.31 -2.75 -1.18
N ARG A 374 -2.12 -3.52 -2.26
CA ARG A 374 -3.15 -4.46 -2.72
C ARG A 374 -3.38 -5.51 -1.65
N PHE A 375 -4.63 -5.71 -1.25
CA PHE A 375 -4.99 -6.91 -0.50
C PHE A 375 -4.70 -8.10 -1.41
N LYS A 376 -3.74 -8.92 -0.98
CA LYS A 376 -3.23 -10.01 -1.77
C LYS A 376 -4.36 -11.02 -1.91
N THR A 377 -5.12 -10.97 -2.98
CA THR A 377 -5.89 -12.14 -3.40
C THR A 377 -4.87 -13.11 -3.97
N LEU A 378 -4.27 -13.98 -3.13
CA LEU A 378 -3.26 -14.92 -3.63
C LEU A 378 -3.89 -15.76 -4.75
N PRO A 379 -3.34 -15.74 -5.98
CA PRO A 379 -3.75 -16.68 -7.02
C PRO A 379 -3.07 -18.02 -6.69
N GLY A 380 -3.65 -18.74 -5.74
CA GLY A 380 -3.19 -20.06 -5.31
C GLY A 380 -4.36 -20.86 -4.73
N PRO A 381 -4.39 -22.19 -4.89
CA PRO A 381 -5.50 -23.05 -4.45
C PRO A 381 -5.64 -23.19 -2.92
N ILE A 382 -4.94 -22.38 -2.13
CA ILE A 382 -5.03 -22.40 -0.67
C ILE A 382 -5.35 -20.99 -0.18
N LYS A 383 -6.57 -20.55 -0.44
CA LYS A 383 -7.18 -19.49 0.36
C LYS A 383 -7.29 -20.01 1.78
N ARG A 384 -6.51 -19.46 2.71
CA ARG A 384 -6.59 -19.85 4.12
C ARG A 384 -7.73 -19.08 4.74
N LYS A 385 -8.93 -19.64 4.66
CA LYS A 385 -10.10 -19.08 5.36
C LYS A 385 -10.08 -19.45 6.84
N ALA A 386 -10.56 -18.57 7.69
CA ALA A 386 -10.93 -18.91 9.07
C ALA A 386 -12.25 -19.68 9.05
N GLN A 387 -12.19 -20.97 9.34
CA GLN A 387 -13.35 -21.84 9.36
C GLN A 387 -13.88 -21.95 10.79
N LEU A 388 -15.14 -21.56 11.00
CA LEU A 388 -15.85 -21.73 12.26
C LEU A 388 -16.84 -22.88 12.11
N SER A 389 -16.91 -23.79 13.08
CA SER A 389 -17.85 -24.90 13.11
C SER A 389 -18.48 -25.08 14.48
N THR A 390 -19.80 -25.18 14.55
CA THR A 390 -20.54 -25.38 15.81
C THR A 390 -20.50 -26.86 16.21
N ALA A 391 -20.34 -27.15 17.51
CA ALA A 391 -20.56 -28.50 18.04
C ALA A 391 -21.92 -28.65 18.73
N ASP A 392 -22.53 -27.54 19.13
CA ASP A 392 -23.86 -27.48 19.71
C ASP A 392 -24.56 -26.15 19.32
N ALA A 393 -25.77 -25.95 19.86
CA ALA A 393 -26.61 -24.78 19.59
C ALA A 393 -26.05 -23.44 20.07
N LEU A 394 -25.12 -23.44 21.04
CA LEU A 394 -24.56 -22.25 21.67
C LEU A 394 -23.51 -21.57 20.79
N GLY A 395 -22.86 -22.31 19.87
CA GLY A 395 -22.04 -21.74 18.81
C GLY A 395 -20.52 -21.71 19.02
N VAL A 396 -19.85 -20.80 18.31
CA VAL A 396 -18.41 -20.51 18.39
C VAL A 396 -18.18 -19.04 18.02
N SER A 397 -17.24 -18.39 18.71
CA SER A 397 -16.86 -17.00 18.41
C SER A 397 -15.40 -16.89 18.01
N LEU A 398 -15.13 -16.11 16.96
CA LEU A 398 -13.81 -15.65 16.56
C LEU A 398 -13.71 -14.15 16.87
N LEU A 399 -12.71 -13.74 17.64
CA LEU A 399 -12.63 -12.37 18.16
C LEU A 399 -11.23 -11.77 18.12
N GLN A 400 -11.14 -10.48 17.82
CA GLN A 400 -9.92 -9.68 17.88
C GLN A 400 -10.20 -8.31 18.50
N ASN A 401 -9.30 -7.88 19.40
CA ASN A 401 -9.36 -6.52 19.93
C ASN A 401 -8.76 -5.54 18.93
N VAL A 402 -9.55 -4.53 18.54
CA VAL A 402 -9.18 -3.53 17.54
C VAL A 402 -9.40 -2.13 18.10
N VAL A 403 -8.54 -1.18 17.70
CA VAL A 403 -8.70 0.22 18.10
C VAL A 403 -9.71 0.87 17.15
N SER A 404 -10.77 1.42 17.72
CA SER A 404 -11.85 2.02 16.96
C SER A 404 -11.42 3.28 16.19
N PRO A 405 -11.84 3.45 14.92
CA PRO A 405 -11.60 4.67 14.14
C PRO A 405 -12.45 5.85 14.65
N ALA A 406 -12.25 7.04 14.07
CA ALA A 406 -12.58 8.29 14.75
C ALA A 406 -14.06 8.69 14.77
N THR A 407 -14.88 8.30 13.80
CA THR A 407 -16.31 8.68 13.77
C THR A 407 -17.19 7.67 13.03
N ASP A 408 -16.71 7.11 11.93
CA ASP A 408 -17.43 6.08 11.16
C ASP A 408 -16.46 4.92 10.88
N ALA A 409 -16.96 3.69 10.99
CA ALA A 409 -16.19 2.50 10.73
C ALA A 409 -16.89 1.64 9.70
N ASP A 410 -16.14 1.23 8.69
CA ASP A 410 -16.56 0.23 7.72
C ASP A 410 -15.85 -1.09 8.01
N LEU A 411 -16.66 -2.15 8.07
CA LEU A 411 -16.20 -3.53 8.16
C LEU A 411 -16.60 -4.25 6.88
N MET A 412 -15.63 -4.80 6.14
CA MET A 412 -15.89 -5.70 5.01
C MET A 412 -15.35 -7.09 5.32
N PHE A 413 -16.02 -8.14 4.84
CA PHE A 413 -15.52 -9.51 4.95
C PHE A 413 -16.21 -10.44 3.95
N SER A 414 -15.52 -11.50 3.56
CA SER A 414 -16.04 -12.59 2.75
C SER A 414 -16.60 -13.70 3.63
N LEU A 415 -17.82 -14.15 3.32
CA LEU A 415 -18.52 -15.21 4.02
C LEU A 415 -18.90 -16.33 3.06
N ASP A 416 -18.54 -17.56 3.40
CA ASP A 416 -18.86 -18.78 2.67
C ASP A 416 -19.53 -19.78 3.62
N TRP A 417 -20.76 -20.20 3.31
CA TRP A 417 -21.48 -21.21 4.09
C TRP A 417 -21.11 -22.60 3.60
N LEU A 418 -20.31 -23.31 4.39
CA LEU A 418 -19.83 -24.63 4.03
C LEU A 418 -20.86 -25.73 4.35
N SER A 419 -21.60 -25.58 5.45
CA SER A 419 -22.66 -26.54 5.82
C SER A 419 -23.64 -26.00 6.85
N GLY A 420 -24.88 -26.51 6.78
CA GLY A 420 -25.91 -26.34 7.80
C GLY A 420 -26.60 -24.96 7.79
N ASP A 421 -27.76 -24.91 8.43
CA ASP A 421 -28.50 -23.67 8.63
C ASP A 421 -28.09 -23.05 9.97
N GLY A 422 -27.41 -21.91 9.91
CA GLY A 422 -26.99 -21.17 11.10
C GLY A 422 -27.20 -19.66 10.97
N LEU A 423 -26.71 -18.96 11.99
CA LEU A 423 -26.71 -17.52 12.07
C LEU A 423 -25.30 -17.05 12.43
N LEU A 424 -24.70 -16.26 11.54
CA LEU A 424 -23.49 -15.49 11.84
C LEU A 424 -23.90 -14.10 12.32
N GLU A 425 -23.52 -13.77 13.55
CA GLU A 425 -23.64 -12.43 14.10
C GLU A 425 -22.26 -11.76 14.11
N VAL A 426 -22.22 -10.50 13.71
CA VAL A 426 -21.00 -9.69 13.75
C VAL A 426 -21.20 -8.60 14.80
N LEU A 427 -20.34 -8.58 15.81
CA LEU A 427 -20.43 -7.67 16.95
C LEU A 427 -19.18 -6.80 17.07
N PHE A 428 -19.35 -5.57 17.55
CA PHE A 428 -18.24 -4.67 17.89
C PHE A 428 -18.47 -4.04 19.27
N GLY A 429 -17.57 -4.29 20.21
CA GLY A 429 -17.76 -3.88 21.61
C GLY A 429 -19.00 -4.50 22.24
N GLY A 430 -19.43 -5.68 21.78
CA GLY A 430 -20.66 -6.35 22.19
C GLY A 430 -21.95 -5.80 21.56
N ARG A 431 -21.87 -4.76 20.72
CA ARG A 431 -23.01 -4.27 19.94
C ARG A 431 -23.14 -5.09 18.66
N LEU A 432 -24.33 -5.62 18.38
CA LEU A 432 -24.64 -6.29 17.12
C LEU A 432 -24.59 -5.28 15.96
N LEU A 433 -23.76 -5.57 14.96
CA LEU A 433 -23.63 -4.79 13.73
C LEU A 433 -24.47 -5.38 12.59
N GLY A 434 -24.44 -6.70 12.45
CA GLY A 434 -25.15 -7.42 11.40
C GLY A 434 -25.37 -8.88 11.77
N ALA A 435 -26.39 -9.49 11.17
CA ALA A 435 -26.72 -10.90 11.33
C ALA A 435 -27.05 -11.51 9.97
N PHE A 436 -26.41 -12.64 9.64
CA PHE A 436 -26.46 -13.26 8.33
C PHE A 436 -26.85 -14.73 8.50
N SER A 437 -27.91 -15.16 7.83
CA SER A 437 -28.32 -16.56 7.84
C SER A 437 -27.82 -17.30 6.59
N ALA A 438 -27.69 -18.62 6.67
CA ALA A 438 -27.33 -19.45 5.52
C ALA A 438 -28.33 -19.31 4.35
N ALA A 439 -29.60 -19.06 4.65
CA ALA A 439 -30.65 -18.90 3.65
C ALA A 439 -30.49 -17.60 2.82
N ASP A 440 -29.84 -16.58 3.40
CA ASP A 440 -29.72 -15.26 2.79
C ASP A 440 -28.41 -15.06 2.02
N ALA A 441 -27.36 -15.83 2.35
CA ALA A 441 -25.99 -15.51 1.96
C ALA A 441 -25.53 -16.07 0.59
N GLY A 442 -26.30 -16.95 -0.06
CA GLY A 442 -25.80 -17.66 -1.25
C GLY A 442 -24.53 -18.48 -0.96
N ALA A 443 -23.86 -19.00 -2.00
CA ALA A 443 -22.66 -19.83 -1.80
C ALA A 443 -21.46 -19.04 -1.25
N VAL A 444 -21.28 -17.78 -1.65
CA VAL A 444 -20.24 -16.86 -1.15
C VAL A 444 -20.77 -15.43 -1.25
N ALA A 445 -20.68 -14.65 -0.18
CA ALA A 445 -21.04 -13.24 -0.15
C ALA A 445 -19.90 -12.38 0.38
N LEU A 446 -19.59 -11.28 -0.31
CA LEU A 446 -18.83 -10.18 0.27
C LEU A 446 -19.82 -9.26 0.99
N LEU A 447 -19.60 -9.04 2.27
CA LEU A 447 -20.50 -8.31 3.16
C LEU A 447 -19.81 -7.04 3.63
N GLY A 448 -20.56 -5.94 3.69
CA GLY A 448 -20.13 -4.64 4.20
C GLY A 448 -21.07 -4.15 5.30
N LEU A 449 -20.51 -3.65 6.40
CA LEU A 449 -21.23 -3.07 7.53
C LEU A 449 -20.62 -1.71 7.87
N THR A 450 -21.43 -0.66 7.82
CA THR A 450 -21.06 0.69 8.26
C THR A 450 -21.69 0.99 9.62
N PHE A 451 -20.91 1.49 10.57
CA PHE A 451 -21.41 1.79 11.91
C PHE A 451 -20.61 2.88 12.63
N ASP A 452 -21.31 3.66 13.45
CA ASP A 452 -20.68 4.68 14.29
C ASP A 452 -19.84 4.04 15.39
N THR A 453 -18.70 4.66 15.68
CA THR A 453 -17.84 4.21 16.75
C THR A 453 -17.31 5.33 17.64
N ALA A 454 -16.86 4.97 18.84
CA ALA A 454 -16.22 5.92 19.75
C ALA A 454 -14.70 5.93 19.46
N PRO A 455 -14.11 7.07 19.05
CA PRO A 455 -12.70 7.18 18.67
C PRO A 455 -11.75 6.57 19.70
N GLY A 456 -10.80 5.75 19.26
CA GLY A 456 -9.66 5.30 20.06
C GLY A 456 -10.00 4.30 21.17
N VAL A 457 -11.24 3.81 21.24
CA VAL A 457 -11.61 2.77 22.21
C VAL A 457 -11.19 1.41 21.67
N LEU A 458 -10.36 0.69 22.43
CA LEU A 458 -10.07 -0.71 22.16
C LEU A 458 -11.35 -1.54 22.38
N SER A 459 -11.91 -2.09 21.31
CA SER A 459 -13.15 -2.85 21.33
C SER A 459 -12.96 -4.20 20.66
N PRO A 460 -13.58 -5.28 21.18
CA PRO A 460 -13.58 -6.57 20.50
C PRO A 460 -14.45 -6.50 19.25
N LEU A 461 -13.88 -6.83 18.09
CA LEU A 461 -14.60 -7.26 16.90
C LEU A 461 -14.80 -8.77 17.00
N GLU A 462 -16.05 -9.24 16.94
CA GLU A 462 -16.43 -10.63 17.16
C GLU A 462 -17.32 -11.14 16.03
N PHE A 463 -16.97 -12.31 15.50
CA PHE A 463 -17.77 -13.11 14.58
C PHE A 463 -18.31 -14.31 15.33
N ARG A 464 -19.59 -14.29 15.67
CA ARG A 464 -20.27 -15.33 16.46
C ARG A 464 -21.15 -16.18 15.55
N LEU A 465 -20.76 -17.43 15.35
CA LEU A 465 -21.55 -18.42 14.63
C LEU A 465 -22.41 -19.22 15.61
N SER A 466 -23.72 -19.27 15.38
CA SER A 466 -24.65 -20.12 16.13
C SER A 466 -25.50 -20.98 15.19
N GLY A 467 -26.04 -22.09 15.71
CA GLY A 467 -26.86 -23.03 14.93
C GLY A 467 -26.73 -24.46 15.44
N GLY A 468 -27.45 -25.41 14.84
CA GLY A 468 -27.34 -26.82 15.21
C GLY A 468 -25.91 -27.37 15.07
N PRO A 469 -25.59 -28.53 15.65
CA PRO A 469 -24.27 -29.15 15.49
C PRO A 469 -23.84 -29.31 14.03
N GLY A 470 -22.59 -28.96 13.70
CA GLY A 470 -22.01 -29.12 12.38
C GLY A 470 -22.30 -27.97 11.40
N VAL A 471 -22.92 -26.88 11.84
CA VAL A 471 -22.98 -25.65 11.05
C VAL A 471 -21.56 -25.13 10.88
N THR A 472 -21.18 -24.83 9.65
CA THR A 472 -19.82 -24.45 9.32
C THR A 472 -19.81 -23.29 8.33
N ILE A 473 -19.01 -22.27 8.63
CA ILE A 473 -18.72 -21.15 7.73
C ILE A 473 -17.22 -21.02 7.52
N ALA A 474 -16.84 -20.30 6.47
CA ALA A 474 -15.50 -19.81 6.26
C ALA A 474 -15.53 -18.28 6.10
N LEU A 475 -14.71 -17.60 6.89
CA LEU A 475 -14.47 -16.16 6.85
C LEU A 475 -13.14 -15.88 6.18
N ASP A 476 -13.12 -14.83 5.36
CA ASP A 476 -11.93 -14.35 4.67
C ASP A 476 -12.00 -12.83 4.46
N ASP A 477 -10.92 -12.21 3.99
CA ASP A 477 -10.90 -10.80 3.57
C ASP A 477 -11.48 -9.82 4.60
N ILE A 478 -11.20 -9.98 5.91
CA ILE A 478 -11.79 -9.14 6.96
C ILE A 478 -11.11 -7.76 7.01
N LEU A 479 -11.70 -6.75 6.40
CA LEU A 479 -11.17 -5.39 6.37
C LEU A 479 -11.84 -4.52 7.42
N PHE A 480 -11.05 -4.01 8.37
CA PHE A 480 -11.49 -3.05 9.37
C PHE A 480 -10.34 -2.12 9.75
N ALA A 481 -10.63 -0.86 10.03
CA ALA A 481 -9.61 0.10 10.48
C ALA A 481 -8.93 -0.39 11.77
N GLY A 482 -7.60 -0.41 11.78
CA GLY A 482 -6.81 -0.91 12.92
C GLY A 482 -6.67 -2.44 13.01
N LEU A 483 -7.27 -3.21 12.09
CA LEU A 483 -6.87 -4.60 11.87
C LEU A 483 -5.56 -4.62 11.08
N PHE A 484 -4.48 -5.05 11.73
CA PHE A 484 -3.19 -5.26 11.07
C PHE A 484 -3.16 -6.55 10.24
N ASN A 485 -4.21 -7.37 10.30
CA ASN A 485 -4.18 -8.74 9.82
C ASN A 485 -5.59 -9.32 9.60
N GLY A 486 -6.29 -8.70 8.66
CA GLY A 486 -7.62 -9.08 8.20
C GLY A 486 -7.68 -10.21 7.20
N ASP A 487 -6.54 -10.45 6.54
CA ASP A 487 -6.35 -11.47 5.53
C ASP A 487 -5.68 -12.70 6.17
N PHE A 488 -6.48 -13.74 6.40
CA PHE A 488 -6.04 -15.01 6.98
C PHE A 488 -5.07 -15.78 6.05
N GLU A 489 -4.94 -15.37 4.79
CA GLU A 489 -4.04 -15.98 3.81
C GLU A 489 -2.56 -15.87 4.21
N THR A 490 -2.18 -14.81 4.94
CA THR A 490 -0.81 -14.63 5.44
C THR A 490 -0.42 -15.66 6.51
N GLY A 491 -1.41 -16.28 7.17
CA GLY A 491 -1.21 -17.16 8.31
C GLY A 491 -0.66 -16.48 9.56
N TYR A 492 -0.49 -15.15 9.52
CA TYR A 492 -0.36 -14.37 10.74
C TYR A 492 -1.72 -14.43 11.43
N LEU A 493 -1.75 -14.58 12.74
CA LEU A 493 -3.00 -14.70 13.51
C LEU A 493 -2.94 -13.92 14.82
N ASP A 494 -1.84 -13.20 15.05
CA ASP A 494 -1.62 -12.51 16.30
C ASP A 494 -2.76 -11.50 16.52
N GLY A 495 -3.41 -11.64 17.68
CA GLY A 495 -4.58 -10.84 18.05
C GLY A 495 -5.93 -11.55 17.87
N TRP A 496 -6.03 -12.57 17.02
CA TRP A 496 -7.24 -13.39 16.90
C TRP A 496 -7.29 -14.46 17.99
N THR A 497 -8.44 -14.57 18.65
CA THR A 497 -8.71 -15.57 19.68
C THR A 497 -10.05 -16.24 19.40
N VAL A 498 -10.18 -17.48 19.87
CA VAL A 498 -11.42 -18.25 19.69
C VAL A 498 -12.01 -18.54 21.06
N ASP A 499 -13.29 -18.22 21.21
CA ASP A 499 -14.07 -18.65 22.36
C ASP A 499 -14.83 -19.93 22.02
N HIS A 500 -14.46 -20.99 22.74
CA HIS A 500 -15.04 -22.33 22.67
C HIS A 500 -15.97 -22.63 23.86
N SER A 501 -16.34 -21.62 24.65
CA SER A 501 -17.20 -21.80 25.83
C SER A 501 -18.53 -22.50 25.51
N ALA A 502 -18.95 -22.43 24.25
CA ALA A 502 -20.13 -23.04 23.64
C ALA A 502 -19.83 -24.34 22.83
N GLY A 503 -18.66 -24.95 22.98
CA GLY A 503 -18.37 -26.26 22.42
C GLY A 503 -17.96 -26.32 20.94
N GLY A 504 -18.15 -25.27 20.13
CA GLY A 504 -17.69 -25.24 18.74
C GLY A 504 -16.17 -25.14 18.58
N VAL A 505 -15.70 -25.11 17.34
CA VAL A 505 -14.28 -25.10 16.95
C VAL A 505 -14.02 -24.07 15.87
N ALA A 506 -12.82 -23.47 15.85
CA ALA A 506 -12.38 -22.66 14.74
C ALA A 506 -10.95 -23.04 14.33
N PHE A 507 -10.73 -23.12 13.03
CA PHE A 507 -9.46 -23.54 12.42
C PHE A 507 -9.10 -22.59 11.29
N LEU A 508 -7.80 -22.41 11.06
CA LEU A 508 -7.34 -21.99 9.73
C LEU A 508 -7.11 -23.26 8.90
N ASN A 509 -7.70 -23.31 7.70
CA ASN A 509 -7.55 -24.44 6.79
C ASN A 509 -6.08 -24.88 6.64
N GLY A 510 -5.73 -26.04 7.23
CA GLY A 510 -4.45 -26.71 7.04
C GLY A 510 -3.38 -26.57 8.14
N ARG A 511 -3.62 -25.83 9.24
CA ARG A 511 -2.75 -25.87 10.44
C ARG A 511 -3.59 -25.93 11.71
N GLY A 512 -2.99 -26.44 12.79
CA GLY A 512 -3.65 -26.80 14.05
C GLY A 512 -4.55 -25.71 14.65
N ALA A 513 -5.40 -26.12 15.58
CA ALA A 513 -6.40 -25.27 16.24
C ALA A 513 -5.82 -23.90 16.63
N LEU A 514 -6.61 -22.84 16.40
CA LEU A 514 -6.31 -21.49 16.84
C LEU A 514 -6.04 -21.47 18.35
N ALA A 515 -5.24 -20.51 18.81
CA ALA A 515 -4.92 -20.37 20.22
C ALA A 515 -6.22 -20.20 21.02
N THR A 516 -6.56 -21.22 21.80
CA THR A 516 -7.71 -21.18 22.70
C THR A 516 -7.44 -20.15 23.79
N THR A 517 -8.42 -19.29 24.07
CA THR A 517 -8.37 -18.45 25.27
C THR A 517 -8.16 -19.36 26.47
N PRO A 518 -7.13 -19.14 27.32
CA PRO A 518 -6.92 -20.00 28.48
C PRO A 518 -8.20 -19.98 29.31
N ALA A 519 -8.73 -21.16 29.61
CA ALA A 519 -9.91 -21.29 30.46
C ALA A 519 -9.73 -20.37 31.68
N PRO A 520 -10.74 -19.55 32.05
CA PRO A 520 -10.61 -18.65 33.18
C PRO A 520 -10.11 -19.46 34.37
N VAL A 521 -8.91 -19.12 34.86
CA VAL A 521 -8.30 -19.82 35.99
C VAL A 521 -9.35 -19.80 37.09
N PRO A 522 -9.84 -20.96 37.57
CA PRO A 522 -10.84 -20.99 38.61
C PRO A 522 -10.28 -20.17 39.76
N LEU A 523 -10.98 -19.08 40.10
CA LEU A 523 -10.64 -18.24 41.24
C LEU A 523 -10.39 -19.21 42.41
N PRO A 524 -9.20 -19.20 43.03
CA PRO A 524 -8.95 -20.07 44.17
C PRO A 524 -10.07 -19.84 45.17
N ALA A 525 -10.60 -20.93 45.74
CA ALA A 525 -11.76 -20.96 46.63
C ALA A 525 -11.53 -20.25 47.99
N ALA A 526 -10.80 -19.13 48.00
CA ALA A 526 -10.51 -18.28 49.14
C ALA A 526 -11.72 -17.42 49.58
N SER A 527 -12.78 -17.34 48.77
CA SER A 527 -14.02 -16.60 49.11
C SER A 527 -14.86 -17.27 50.21
N GLY A 528 -14.54 -18.51 50.59
CA GLY A 528 -15.26 -19.25 51.65
C GLY A 528 -14.98 -18.78 53.08
N LEU A 529 -13.94 -17.98 53.32
CA LEU A 529 -13.56 -17.55 54.68
C LEU A 529 -14.22 -16.24 55.15
N MET A 530 -14.80 -15.43 54.26
CA MET A 530 -15.44 -14.16 54.65
C MET A 530 -16.85 -14.34 55.22
N PHE A 531 -17.58 -15.41 54.88
CA PHE A 531 -18.92 -15.66 55.45
C PHE A 531 -18.90 -16.24 56.87
N ALA A 532 -17.80 -16.88 57.29
CA ALA A 532 -17.63 -17.35 58.67
C ALA A 532 -17.36 -16.20 59.66
N ALA A 533 -16.75 -15.09 59.20
CA ALA A 533 -16.44 -13.94 60.04
C ALA A 533 -17.68 -13.10 60.42
N PHE A 534 -18.69 -13.00 59.54
CA PHE A 534 -19.93 -12.29 59.84
C PHE A 534 -20.90 -13.07 60.74
N GLY A 535 -20.86 -14.41 60.72
CA GLY A 535 -21.64 -15.24 61.65
C GLY A 535 -21.18 -15.12 63.11
N ALA A 536 -19.88 -14.91 63.33
CA ALA A 536 -19.31 -14.77 64.68
C ALA A 536 -19.58 -13.40 65.34
N LEU A 537 -19.74 -12.33 64.55
CA LEU A 537 -20.05 -10.99 65.10
C LEU A 537 -21.53 -10.82 65.53
N ALA A 538 -22.45 -11.59 64.96
CA ALA A 538 -23.88 -11.54 65.33
C ALA A 538 -24.17 -12.20 66.69
N CYS A 539 -23.28 -13.07 67.20
CA CYS A 539 -23.46 -13.74 68.49
C CYS A 539 -22.96 -12.90 69.69
N ILE A 540 -22.08 -11.91 69.44
CA ILE A 540 -21.46 -11.10 70.51
C ILE A 540 -22.30 -9.85 70.88
N THR A 541 -23.21 -9.40 70.01
CA THR A 541 -24.02 -8.20 70.27
C THR A 541 -25.33 -8.44 71.03
N ARG A 542 -25.71 -9.70 71.32
CA ARG A 542 -26.98 -10.02 72.02
C ARG A 542 -26.92 -9.96 73.56
N ARG A 543 -25.79 -9.57 74.18
CA ARG A 543 -25.61 -9.66 75.64
C ARG A 543 -25.51 -8.36 76.43
N ARG A 544 -25.85 -7.19 75.87
CA ARG A 544 -25.91 -5.94 76.64
C ARG A 544 -27.02 -5.01 76.17
N ARG A 545 -28.19 -5.07 76.84
CA ARG A 545 -29.08 -3.92 77.07
C ARG A 545 -30.18 -4.28 78.06
N GLY A 546 -29.93 -3.96 79.32
CA GLY A 546 -30.95 -3.84 80.36
C GLY A 546 -30.59 -2.66 81.24
N ARG A 547 -31.20 -1.50 80.98
CA ARG A 547 -31.52 -0.41 81.94
C ARG A 547 -32.09 0.80 81.18
N ALA A 548 -33.38 1.04 81.41
CA ALA A 548 -34.04 2.34 81.25
C ALA A 548 -33.48 3.33 82.30
N PRO A 549 -33.67 4.67 82.18
CA PRO A 549 -34.99 5.31 82.39
C PRO A 549 -35.21 6.64 81.61
N TYR A 550 -36.45 7.09 81.42
CA TYR A 550 -36.89 8.51 81.41
C TYR A 550 -38.44 8.49 81.47
N ARG A 551 -39.21 9.09 82.39
CA ARG A 551 -39.30 10.39 83.11
C ARG A 551 -40.57 11.14 82.63
N LEU A 552 -41.53 11.23 83.54
CA LEU A 552 -42.54 12.29 83.80
C LEU A 552 -42.99 13.22 82.66
N SER A 553 -44.30 13.23 82.41
CA SER A 553 -45.08 14.46 82.21
C SER A 553 -46.44 14.33 82.90
N ALA A 554 -46.93 15.44 83.43
CA ALA A 554 -48.09 15.53 84.31
C ALA A 554 -49.23 16.32 83.66
N ARG A 555 -50.48 15.83 83.85
CA ARG A 555 -51.79 16.50 84.08
C ARG A 555 -52.26 17.64 83.13
N PRO A 556 -53.56 18.08 83.14
CA PRO A 556 -54.64 17.91 84.13
C PRO A 556 -55.99 17.35 83.57
N GLU A 557 -56.84 16.73 84.43
CA GLU A 557 -58.23 17.13 84.83
C GLU A 557 -59.18 17.57 83.69
N LYS A 558 -60.47 17.23 83.61
CA LYS A 558 -61.49 16.46 84.36
C LYS A 558 -62.77 16.54 83.48
N GLY A 559 -63.69 15.58 83.62
CA GLY A 559 -65.10 15.76 83.25
C GLY A 559 -65.47 15.29 81.85
#